data_AF-A0A7C2W0D5-F1
#
_entry.id   AF-A0A7C2W0D5-F1
#
_cell.length_a   1.000
_cell.length_b   1.000
_cell.length_c   1.000
_cell.angle_alpha   90.00
_cell.angle_beta   90.00
_cell.angle_gamma   90.00
#
_symmetry.space_group_name_H-M   'P 1'
#
loop_
_entity.id
_entity.type
_entity.pdbx_description
1 polymer ?
#
loop_
_entity_poly.entity_id
_entity_poly.type
_entity_poly.pdbx_seq_one_letter_code
_entity_poly.pdbx_strand_id
1 'polypeptide(L)'
;MNCKFLVGLLLAVGLLAGGGTSPPPVVGTSGCPTLDPHGSAADILSFSVIVVGRTEPAPQGGLQLRPEVYLRGPAMGGALVLVPRDDGCPQAAVRPGERVLAALEPAPGGWRWPAVGQLFVLQEGRAEADDGRVMPEAEAVEALRRTTGQLAYPAAADDAGGFDWLRVGLPVGVALAAVFGLGLYLMRLWHRIDPT
;
A
#
# COMPACT_ATOMS: atom_id res chain seq x y z
N MET A 1 35.25 56.30 51.44
CA MET A 1 35.40 54.83 51.57
C MET A 1 34.78 54.16 50.37
N ASN A 2 35.58 53.33 49.70
CA ASN A 2 35.27 52.28 48.72
C ASN A 2 34.84 52.67 47.30
N CYS A 3 35.89 52.85 46.49
CA CYS A 3 35.99 52.45 45.08
C CYS A 3 35.25 51.14 44.75
N LYS A 4 34.62 51.08 43.58
CA LYS A 4 34.77 49.95 42.64
C LYS A 4 34.65 50.46 41.19
N PHE A 5 35.78 50.36 40.50
CA PHE A 5 35.97 50.45 39.06
C PHE A 5 35.31 49.27 38.33
N LEU A 6 34.73 49.52 37.16
CA LEU A 6 34.77 48.68 35.94
C LEU A 6 34.02 49.48 34.86
N VAL A 7 34.67 50.24 33.98
CA VAL A 7 35.46 49.83 32.79
C VAL A 7 34.72 48.82 31.93
N GLY A 8 34.34 49.23 30.72
CA GLY A 8 34.49 48.35 29.56
C GLY A 8 33.40 48.38 28.50
N LEU A 9 33.73 49.07 27.42
CA LEU A 9 33.56 48.62 26.03
C LEU A 9 32.28 49.01 25.25
N LEU A 10 32.47 50.05 24.43
CA LEU A 10 31.81 50.29 23.14
C LEU A 10 31.89 49.06 22.22
N LEU A 11 30.79 48.73 21.53
CA LEU A 11 30.83 48.31 20.13
C LEU A 11 29.46 48.47 19.46
N ALA A 12 29.50 49.20 18.34
CA ALA A 12 28.44 49.38 17.36
C ALA A 12 28.34 48.17 16.42
N VAL A 13 27.53 48.33 15.34
CA VAL A 13 27.24 47.42 14.21
C VAL A 13 26.00 46.55 14.49
N GLY A 14 24.97 46.48 13.66
CA GLY A 14 24.77 46.84 12.25
C GLY A 14 23.69 45.89 11.71
N LEU A 15 22.95 46.33 10.69
CA LEU A 15 21.82 45.64 10.06
C LEU A 15 22.09 44.16 9.74
N LEU A 16 21.04 43.34 9.69
CA LEU A 16 20.69 42.57 8.47
C LEU A 16 19.34 41.84 8.61
N ALA A 17 18.58 41.94 7.54
CA ALA A 17 17.35 41.23 7.28
C ALA A 17 17.54 39.70 7.33
N GLY A 18 16.61 38.99 7.96
CA GLY A 18 16.36 37.58 7.73
C GLY A 18 14.84 37.44 7.74
N GLY A 19 14.18 37.03 6.68
CA GLY A 19 14.57 36.06 5.67
C GLY A 19 13.34 35.17 5.54
N GLY A 20 12.30 35.69 4.89
CA GLY A 20 11.14 34.90 4.53
C GLY A 20 11.59 33.80 3.59
N THR A 21 11.80 32.60 4.12
CA THR A 21 12.04 31.41 3.32
C THR A 21 10.74 31.10 2.61
N SER A 22 10.60 31.62 1.39
CA SER A 22 9.65 31.04 0.44
C SER A 22 10.03 29.58 0.24
N PRO A 23 9.07 28.63 0.29
CA PRO A 23 9.37 27.25 -0.07
C PRO A 23 9.99 27.24 -1.48
N PRO A 24 10.99 26.39 -1.73
CA PRO A 24 11.61 26.34 -3.04
C PRO A 24 10.52 26.05 -4.09
N PRO A 25 10.57 26.71 -5.26
CA PRO A 25 9.67 26.36 -6.35
C PRO A 25 9.88 24.88 -6.68
N VAL A 26 8.78 24.12 -6.67
CA VAL A 26 8.77 22.76 -7.22
C VAL A 26 9.18 22.91 -8.68
N VAL A 27 10.44 22.56 -8.97
CA VAL A 27 10.93 22.46 -10.34
C VAL A 27 10.07 21.38 -10.99
N GLY A 28 9.21 21.78 -11.92
CA GLY A 28 8.47 20.84 -12.74
C GLY A 28 9.47 19.96 -13.48
N THR A 29 9.63 18.72 -13.00
CA THR A 29 10.38 17.68 -13.68
C THR A 29 9.53 17.21 -14.85
N SER A 30 9.70 17.88 -15.99
CA SER A 30 8.98 17.63 -17.25
C SER A 30 9.30 16.28 -17.91
N GLY A 31 9.59 15.24 -17.12
CA GLY A 31 9.91 13.89 -17.58
C GLY A 31 9.57 12.77 -16.58
N CYS A 32 9.14 13.09 -15.35
CA CYS A 32 8.70 12.06 -14.41
C CYS A 32 7.21 11.77 -14.62
N PRO A 33 6.81 10.52 -14.88
CA PRO A 33 5.41 10.20 -15.05
C PRO A 33 4.65 10.51 -13.77
N THR A 34 3.54 11.23 -13.86
CA THR A 34 2.70 11.59 -12.71
C THR A 34 1.43 10.76 -12.77
N LEU A 35 1.01 10.20 -11.63
CA LEU A 35 -0.29 9.54 -11.54
C LEU A 35 -1.36 10.61 -11.34
N ASP A 36 -2.15 10.87 -12.37
CA ASP A 36 -3.39 11.65 -12.27
C ASP A 36 -4.59 10.71 -12.39
N PRO A 37 -5.37 10.50 -11.31
CA PRO A 37 -6.58 9.68 -11.35
C PRO A 37 -7.60 10.12 -12.42
N HIS A 38 -7.59 11.39 -12.81
CA HIS A 38 -8.46 11.95 -13.86
C HIS A 38 -7.75 12.15 -15.20
N GLY A 39 -6.49 11.68 -15.30
CA GLY A 39 -5.68 11.77 -16.49
C GLY A 39 -6.21 10.91 -17.63
N SER A 40 -5.48 10.94 -18.76
CA SER A 40 -5.86 10.12 -19.90
C SER A 40 -5.71 8.62 -19.56
N ALA A 41 -6.50 7.78 -20.23
CA ALA A 41 -6.35 6.34 -20.10
C ALA A 41 -4.93 5.89 -20.49
N ALA A 42 -4.31 6.51 -21.49
CA ALA A 42 -2.95 6.15 -21.90
C ALA A 42 -1.94 6.36 -20.76
N ASP A 43 -2.06 7.44 -19.99
CA ASP A 43 -1.15 7.76 -18.88
C ASP A 43 -1.38 6.84 -17.67
N ILE A 44 -2.65 6.60 -17.30
CA ILE A 44 -2.96 5.68 -16.20
C ILE A 44 -2.53 4.24 -16.56
N LEU A 45 -2.72 3.87 -17.83
CA LEU A 45 -2.38 2.55 -18.33
C LEU A 45 -0.87 2.41 -18.71
N SER A 46 -0.02 3.43 -18.50
CA SER A 46 1.42 3.28 -18.68
C SER A 46 2.10 2.64 -17.46
N PHE A 47 1.51 2.80 -16.26
CA PHE A 47 2.00 2.16 -15.04
C PHE A 47 1.77 0.65 -15.09
N SER A 48 2.63 -0.15 -14.47
CA SER A 48 2.46 -1.61 -14.51
C SER A 48 1.50 -2.11 -13.43
N VAL A 49 1.62 -1.57 -12.22
CA VAL A 49 0.76 -1.87 -11.07
C VAL A 49 0.27 -0.57 -10.45
N ILE A 50 -1.01 -0.54 -10.06
CA ILE A 50 -1.59 0.53 -9.26
C ILE A 50 -2.29 -0.15 -8.10
N VAL A 51 -1.91 0.20 -6.89
CA VAL A 51 -2.28 -0.55 -5.69
C VAL A 51 -2.54 0.39 -4.53
N VAL A 52 -3.58 0.07 -3.77
CA VAL A 52 -3.80 0.62 -2.43
C VAL A 52 -3.20 -0.37 -1.44
N GLY A 53 -2.35 0.09 -0.54
CA GLY A 53 -1.65 -0.76 0.42
C GLY A 53 -1.11 0.01 1.61
N ARG A 54 -0.45 -0.70 2.54
CA ARG A 54 0.24 -0.12 3.69
C ARG A 54 1.73 -0.30 3.59
N THR A 55 2.49 0.73 3.91
CA THR A 55 3.94 0.62 3.98
C THR A 55 4.37 -0.09 5.26
N GLU A 56 5.31 -1.01 5.14
CA GLU A 56 5.88 -1.76 6.26
C GLU A 56 7.40 -1.82 6.11
N PRO A 57 8.15 -1.89 7.22
CA PRO A 57 9.58 -2.18 7.14
C PRO A 57 9.79 -3.59 6.58
N ALA A 58 10.65 -3.69 5.57
CA ALA A 58 10.99 -4.98 4.98
C ALA A 58 11.97 -5.75 5.90
N PRO A 59 11.87 -7.09 6.03
CA PRO A 59 12.77 -7.89 6.87
C PRO A 59 14.25 -7.77 6.50
N GLN A 60 14.53 -7.49 5.23
CA GLN A 60 15.88 -7.38 4.66
C GLN A 60 16.43 -5.94 4.71
N GLY A 61 15.69 -5.02 5.34
CA GLY A 61 15.96 -3.58 5.32
C GLY A 61 15.21 -2.88 4.18
N GLY A 62 14.89 -1.60 4.39
CA GLY A 62 14.06 -0.81 3.50
C GLY A 62 12.57 -0.91 3.83
N LEU A 63 11.73 -0.59 2.85
CA LEU A 63 10.28 -0.53 2.99
C LEU A 63 9.64 -1.45 1.93
N GLN A 64 8.58 -2.13 2.32
CA GLN A 64 7.72 -2.95 1.46
C GLN A 64 6.30 -2.39 1.50
N LEU A 65 5.53 -2.66 0.47
CA LEU A 65 4.12 -2.27 0.39
C LEU A 65 3.26 -3.52 0.51
N ARG A 66 2.49 -3.65 1.60
CA ARG A 66 1.48 -4.70 1.75
C ARG A 66 0.20 -4.27 1.01
N PRO A 67 -0.14 -4.93 -0.11
CA PRO A 67 -1.33 -4.59 -0.88
C PRO A 67 -2.60 -4.87 -0.07
N GLU A 68 -3.57 -3.97 -0.15
CA GLU A 68 -4.95 -4.19 0.30
C GLU A 68 -5.84 -4.44 -0.91
N VAL A 69 -5.66 -3.63 -1.97
CA VAL A 69 -6.46 -3.67 -3.19
C VAL A 69 -5.60 -3.37 -4.40
N TYR A 70 -5.71 -4.20 -5.43
CA TYR A 70 -5.16 -3.89 -6.75
C TYR A 70 -6.18 -3.13 -7.60
N LEU A 71 -5.77 -1.96 -8.09
CA LEU A 71 -6.52 -1.18 -9.07
C LEU A 71 -5.98 -1.41 -10.48
N ARG A 72 -4.74 -1.89 -10.61
CA ARG A 72 -4.15 -2.33 -11.88
C ARG A 72 -3.07 -3.37 -11.65
N GLY A 73 -2.91 -4.24 -12.64
CA GLY A 73 -1.85 -5.25 -12.70
C GLY A 73 -2.30 -6.59 -12.12
N PRO A 74 -1.44 -7.61 -12.14
CA PRO A 74 -1.77 -8.90 -11.55
C PRO A 74 -1.93 -8.75 -10.03
N ALA A 75 -2.97 -9.38 -9.47
CA ALA A 75 -3.07 -9.55 -8.03
C ALA A 75 -1.96 -10.50 -7.59
N MET A 76 -0.94 -9.97 -6.92
CA MET A 76 0.15 -10.77 -6.37
C MET A 76 -0.17 -11.07 -4.90
N GLY A 77 0.21 -12.27 -4.44
CA GLY A 77 0.16 -12.61 -3.02
C GLY A 77 1.36 -11.98 -2.29
N GLY A 78 1.12 -11.51 -1.06
CA GLY A 78 2.17 -11.00 -0.17
C GLY A 78 2.62 -9.56 -0.43
N ALA A 79 3.64 -9.13 0.32
CA ALA A 79 4.15 -7.77 0.27
C ALA A 79 5.02 -7.51 -0.98
N LEU A 80 4.85 -6.32 -1.57
CA LEU A 80 5.64 -5.84 -2.69
C LEU A 80 6.93 -5.19 -2.17
N VAL A 81 8.06 -5.83 -2.46
CA VAL A 81 9.38 -5.28 -2.10
C VAL A 81 9.66 -4.04 -2.95
N LEU A 82 9.92 -2.91 -2.30
CA LEU A 82 10.22 -1.65 -2.97
C LEU A 82 11.73 -1.44 -3.05
N VAL A 83 12.22 -1.22 -4.26
CA VAL A 83 13.62 -0.98 -4.59
C VAL A 83 13.83 0.54 -4.74
N PRO A 84 14.90 1.12 -4.16
CA PRO A 84 15.24 2.52 -4.38
C PRO A 84 15.29 2.90 -5.85
N ARG A 85 15.00 4.17 -6.13
CA ARG A 85 14.93 4.71 -7.48
C ARG A 85 16.20 5.50 -7.81
N ASP A 86 16.82 5.18 -8.94
CA ASP A 86 18.08 5.79 -9.41
C ASP A 86 17.96 6.44 -10.81
N ASP A 87 16.75 6.76 -11.26
CA ASP A 87 16.48 7.32 -12.61
C ASP A 87 16.45 8.86 -12.66
N GLY A 88 16.86 9.52 -11.58
CA GLY A 88 16.85 10.98 -11.48
C GLY A 88 15.48 11.59 -11.16
N CYS A 89 14.40 10.79 -11.05
CA CYS A 89 13.13 11.28 -10.54
C CYS A 89 13.15 11.36 -9.01
N PRO A 90 12.66 12.46 -8.41
CA PRO A 90 12.61 12.62 -6.96
C PRO A 90 11.70 11.54 -6.35
N GLN A 91 12.20 10.89 -5.32
CA GLN A 91 11.52 9.82 -4.61
C GLN A 91 10.39 10.38 -3.73
N ALA A 92 9.21 9.76 -3.75
CA ALA A 92 8.11 10.11 -2.85
C ALA A 92 8.46 9.79 -1.39
N ALA A 93 8.10 10.69 -0.48
CA ALA A 93 8.38 10.59 0.95
C ALA A 93 7.20 9.92 1.68
N VAL A 94 7.41 8.73 2.23
CA VAL A 94 6.37 7.99 2.95
C VAL A 94 6.93 7.42 4.24
N ARG A 95 6.14 7.49 5.31
CA ARG A 95 6.52 6.90 6.61
C ARG A 95 6.06 5.45 6.68
N PRO A 96 6.75 4.59 7.47
CA PRO A 96 6.25 3.26 7.77
C PRO A 96 4.87 3.31 8.43
N GLY A 97 3.96 2.43 8.02
CA GLY A 97 2.60 2.31 8.55
C GLY A 97 1.55 3.19 7.87
N GLU A 98 1.97 4.06 6.95
CA GLU A 98 1.04 4.89 6.17
C GLU A 98 0.33 4.04 5.12
N ARG A 99 -0.98 4.29 4.97
CA ARG A 99 -1.78 3.71 3.90
C ARG A 99 -1.62 4.59 2.67
N VAL A 100 -1.30 4.00 1.54
CA VAL A 100 -0.96 4.72 0.31
C VAL A 100 -1.64 4.10 -0.90
N LEU A 101 -1.96 4.95 -1.86
CA LEU A 101 -2.25 4.61 -3.24
C LEU A 101 -0.97 4.87 -4.04
N ALA A 102 -0.37 3.82 -4.60
CA ALA A 102 0.90 3.90 -5.30
C ALA A 102 0.79 3.34 -6.72
N ALA A 103 1.34 4.07 -7.68
CA ALA A 103 1.67 3.52 -9.00
C ALA A 103 3.11 3.02 -9.01
N LEU A 104 3.29 1.77 -9.43
CA LEU A 104 4.55 1.05 -9.38
C LEU A 104 4.98 0.59 -10.77
N GLU A 105 6.30 0.65 -10.98
CA GLU A 105 6.99 0.18 -12.17
C GLU A 105 7.91 -0.99 -11.79
N PRO A 106 8.11 -1.97 -12.68
CA PRO A 106 9.02 -3.08 -12.41
C PRO A 106 10.46 -2.60 -12.30
N ALA A 107 11.23 -3.18 -11.37
CA ALA A 107 12.66 -2.97 -11.24
C ALA A 107 13.38 -4.31 -10.97
N PRO A 108 14.69 -4.43 -11.28
CA PRO A 108 15.46 -5.58 -10.84
C PRO A 108 15.36 -5.75 -9.32
N GLY A 109 14.86 -6.91 -8.87
CA GLY A 109 14.68 -7.22 -7.45
C GLY A 109 13.33 -6.82 -6.83
N GLY A 110 12.39 -6.26 -7.59
CA GLY A 110 11.05 -5.96 -7.09
C GLY A 110 10.33 -4.85 -7.85
N TRP A 111 9.78 -3.90 -7.10
CA TRP A 111 9.04 -2.75 -7.62
C TRP A 111 9.81 -1.47 -7.35
N ARG A 112 9.91 -0.60 -8.34
CA ARG A 112 10.58 0.69 -8.18
C ARG A 112 9.82 1.57 -7.19
N TRP A 113 10.54 2.23 -6.30
CA TRP A 113 9.95 3.18 -5.36
C TRP A 113 9.27 4.33 -6.11
N PRO A 114 8.02 4.70 -5.79
CA PRO A 114 7.25 5.76 -6.47
C PRO A 114 7.93 7.15 -6.47
N ALA A 115 7.69 7.92 -7.52
CA ALA A 115 8.23 9.27 -7.64
C ALA A 115 7.25 10.24 -6.99
N VAL A 116 7.70 11.46 -6.71
CA VAL A 116 6.79 12.56 -6.39
C VAL A 116 5.71 12.63 -7.48
N GLY A 117 4.44 12.63 -7.07
CA GLY A 117 3.28 12.61 -7.96
C GLY A 117 2.81 11.22 -8.42
N GLN A 118 3.52 10.14 -8.10
CA GLN A 118 3.08 8.74 -8.35
C GLN A 118 2.48 8.05 -7.11
N LEU A 119 2.47 8.75 -5.98
CA LEU A 119 2.00 8.24 -4.70
C LEU A 119 1.09 9.25 -4.02
N PHE A 120 -0.01 8.73 -3.48
CA PHE A 120 -0.94 9.45 -2.63
C PHE A 120 -1.00 8.77 -1.26
N VAL A 121 -0.80 9.54 -0.20
CA VAL A 121 -1.03 9.11 1.18
C VAL A 121 -2.53 9.18 1.46
N LEU A 122 -3.10 8.08 1.94
CA LEU A 122 -4.52 7.94 2.22
C LEU A 122 -4.78 8.11 3.72
N GLN A 123 -5.36 9.26 4.09
CA GLN A 123 -5.67 9.59 5.48
C GLN A 123 -7.06 10.20 5.60
N GLU A 124 -7.85 9.74 6.58
CA GLU A 124 -9.18 10.28 6.89
C GLU A 124 -10.12 10.39 5.67
N GLY A 125 -10.03 9.45 4.73
CA GLY A 125 -10.82 9.44 3.50
C GLY A 125 -10.37 10.43 2.43
N ARG A 126 -9.18 10.99 2.55
CA ARG A 126 -8.51 11.83 1.55
C ARG A 126 -7.29 11.13 0.98
N ALA A 127 -6.99 11.43 -0.27
CA ALA A 127 -5.76 11.09 -0.97
C ALA A 127 -4.93 12.37 -1.14
N GLU A 128 -3.77 12.42 -0.50
CA GLU A 128 -2.84 13.56 -0.52
C GLU A 128 -1.55 13.14 -1.21
N ALA A 129 -1.22 13.78 -2.34
CA ALA A 129 0.05 13.56 -3.01
C ALA A 129 1.14 14.50 -2.48
N ASP A 130 2.39 14.06 -2.56
CA ASP A 130 3.58 14.85 -2.17
C ASP A 130 3.74 16.15 -2.97
N ASP A 131 3.10 16.27 -4.13
CA ASP A 131 3.07 17.49 -4.96
C ASP A 131 2.00 18.50 -4.51
N GLY A 132 1.26 18.21 -3.43
CA GLY A 132 0.24 19.08 -2.85
C GLY A 132 -1.17 18.87 -3.41
N ARG A 133 -1.38 17.94 -4.35
CA ARG A 133 -2.73 17.57 -4.80
C ARG A 133 -3.46 16.84 -3.69
N VAL A 134 -4.69 17.27 -3.41
CA VAL A 134 -5.57 16.65 -2.41
C VAL A 134 -6.93 16.38 -3.06
N MET A 135 -7.44 15.17 -2.88
CA MET A 135 -8.76 14.77 -3.35
C MET A 135 -9.40 13.74 -2.41
N PRO A 136 -10.72 13.50 -2.47
CA PRO A 136 -11.35 12.39 -1.75
C PRO A 136 -10.75 11.05 -2.19
N GLU A 137 -10.46 10.15 -1.24
CA GLU A 137 -9.94 8.81 -1.53
C GLU A 137 -10.89 8.05 -2.47
N ALA A 138 -12.20 8.12 -2.16
CA ALA A 138 -13.22 7.46 -2.95
C ALA A 138 -13.22 7.95 -4.41
N GLU A 139 -12.95 9.24 -4.64
CA GLU A 139 -12.88 9.82 -5.96
C GLU A 139 -11.64 9.32 -6.72
N ALA A 140 -10.46 9.33 -6.09
CA ALA A 140 -9.22 8.82 -6.68
C ALA A 140 -9.34 7.34 -7.08
N VAL A 141 -9.84 6.51 -6.16
CA VAL A 141 -10.00 5.07 -6.38
C VAL A 141 -11.02 4.79 -7.47
N GLU A 142 -12.17 5.48 -7.47
CA GLU A 142 -13.22 5.27 -8.46
C GLU A 142 -12.81 5.77 -9.86
N ALA A 143 -12.07 6.87 -9.94
CA ALA A 143 -11.54 7.36 -11.22
C ALA A 143 -10.55 6.36 -11.83
N LEU A 144 -9.65 5.81 -11.01
CA LEU A 144 -8.71 4.77 -11.46
C LEU A 144 -9.42 3.48 -11.87
N ARG A 145 -10.39 2.99 -11.09
CA ARG A 145 -11.17 1.78 -11.42
C ARG A 145 -11.90 1.90 -12.75
N ARG A 146 -12.53 3.06 -13.01
CA ARG A 146 -13.22 3.32 -14.28
C ARG A 146 -12.27 3.21 -15.47
N THR A 147 -11.04 3.67 -15.31
CA THR A 147 -10.03 3.64 -16.37
C THR A 147 -9.36 2.27 -16.53
N THR A 148 -9.03 1.60 -15.43
CA THR A 148 -8.29 0.33 -15.46
C THR A 148 -9.18 -0.88 -15.69
N GLY A 149 -10.49 -0.75 -15.48
CA GLY A 149 -11.46 -1.82 -15.64
C GLY A 149 -11.33 -2.95 -14.61
N GLN A 150 -10.48 -2.80 -13.59
CA GLN A 150 -10.36 -3.79 -12.52
C GLN A 150 -11.42 -3.53 -11.43
N LEU A 151 -12.31 -4.51 -11.24
CA LEU A 151 -13.06 -4.66 -10.00
C LEU A 151 -12.05 -5.05 -8.93
N ALA A 152 -11.69 -4.07 -8.08
CA ALA A 152 -10.79 -4.19 -6.94
C ALA A 152 -10.67 -5.63 -6.40
N TYR A 153 -9.64 -6.34 -6.85
CA TYR A 153 -9.37 -7.66 -6.32
C TYR A 153 -8.72 -7.45 -4.96
N PRO A 154 -9.33 -7.95 -3.86
CA PRO A 154 -8.68 -7.89 -2.57
C PRO A 154 -7.35 -8.62 -2.71
N ALA A 155 -6.26 -7.97 -2.32
CA ALA A 155 -5.01 -8.66 -2.17
C ALA A 155 -5.29 -9.85 -1.24
N ALA A 156 -4.97 -11.07 -1.68
CA ALA A 156 -5.17 -12.24 -0.86
C ALA A 156 -4.56 -11.94 0.51
N ALA A 157 -5.38 -11.99 1.56
CA ALA A 157 -4.91 -11.85 2.93
C ALA A 157 -3.74 -12.80 3.09
N ASP A 158 -2.66 -12.33 3.72
CA ASP A 158 -1.45 -13.10 3.95
C ASP A 158 -1.76 -14.58 4.19
N ASP A 159 -1.00 -15.44 3.52
CA ASP A 159 -0.93 -16.88 3.71
C ASP A 159 -0.43 -17.28 5.13
N ALA A 160 -0.76 -16.50 6.16
CA ALA A 160 -0.85 -16.95 7.55
C ALA A 160 -2.21 -17.61 7.86
N GLY A 161 -3.17 -17.53 6.95
CA GLY A 161 -4.46 -18.22 7.02
C GLY A 161 -4.53 -19.40 6.07
N GLY A 162 -3.62 -20.39 6.21
CA GLY A 162 -3.77 -21.66 5.51
C GLY A 162 -5.20 -22.18 5.69
N PHE A 163 -5.87 -22.56 4.60
CA PHE A 163 -7.22 -23.11 4.65
C PHE A 163 -7.23 -24.24 5.69
N ASP A 164 -7.97 -24.04 6.78
CA ASP A 164 -7.99 -24.98 7.91
C ASP A 164 -8.81 -26.21 7.49
N TRP A 165 -8.13 -27.08 6.74
CA TRP A 165 -8.63 -28.39 6.31
C TRP A 165 -9.05 -29.24 7.50
N LEU A 166 -8.50 -28.98 8.70
CA LEU A 166 -8.93 -29.68 9.89
C LEU A 166 -10.32 -29.20 10.32
N ARG A 167 -10.56 -27.89 10.36
CA ARG A 167 -11.84 -27.29 10.73
C ARG A 167 -12.96 -27.57 9.73
N VAL A 168 -12.65 -27.68 8.43
CA VAL A 168 -13.63 -27.99 7.38
C VAL A 168 -13.74 -29.49 7.13
N GLY A 169 -12.61 -30.19 7.07
CA GLY A 169 -12.56 -31.62 6.73
C GLY A 169 -13.07 -32.52 7.84
N LEU A 170 -12.84 -32.19 9.11
CA LEU A 170 -13.30 -32.99 10.24
C LEU A 170 -14.84 -33.09 10.33
N PRO A 171 -15.63 -32.00 10.31
CA PRO A 171 -17.09 -32.11 10.39
C PRO A 171 -17.68 -32.82 9.15
N VAL A 172 -17.12 -32.58 7.96
CA VAL A 172 -17.56 -33.26 6.73
C VAL A 172 -17.25 -34.76 6.80
N GLY A 173 -16.05 -35.14 7.25
CA GLY A 173 -15.65 -36.53 7.42
C GLY A 173 -16.51 -37.27 8.45
N VAL A 174 -16.83 -36.63 9.57
CA VAL A 174 -17.73 -37.18 10.60
C VAL A 174 -19.14 -37.37 10.06
N ALA A 175 -19.67 -36.39 9.32
CA ALA A 175 -20.99 -36.50 8.70
C ALA A 175 -21.06 -37.67 7.70
N LEU A 176 -20.04 -37.81 6.84
CA LEU A 176 -19.95 -38.92 5.89
C LEU A 176 -19.85 -40.26 6.59
N ALA A 177 -19.03 -40.37 7.64
CA ALA A 177 -18.91 -41.60 8.43
C ALA A 177 -20.22 -41.97 9.13
N ALA A 178 -20.96 -40.99 9.66
CA ALA A 178 -22.25 -41.20 10.29
C ALA A 178 -23.32 -41.69 9.29
N VAL A 179 -23.41 -41.07 8.10
CA VAL A 179 -24.32 -41.50 7.03
C VAL A 179 -23.97 -42.91 6.56
N PHE A 180 -22.68 -43.20 6.37
CA PHE A 180 -22.22 -44.52 5.97
C PHE A 180 -22.53 -45.59 7.03
N GLY A 181 -22.26 -45.29 8.31
CA GLY A 181 -22.58 -46.18 9.43
C GLY A 181 -24.07 -46.45 9.57
N LEU A 182 -24.92 -45.43 9.37
CA LEU A 182 -26.37 -45.59 9.35
C LEU A 182 -26.81 -46.51 8.20
N GLY A 183 -26.24 -46.33 7.00
CA GLY A 183 -26.52 -47.20 5.85
C GLY A 183 -26.17 -48.67 6.11
N LEU A 184 -24.99 -48.93 6.68
CA LEU A 184 -24.58 -50.29 7.05
C LEU A 184 -25.48 -50.91 8.13
N TYR A 185 -25.89 -50.10 9.12
CA TYR A 185 -26.80 -50.55 10.15
C TYR A 185 -28.17 -50.92 9.57
N LEU A 186 -28.70 -50.11 8.66
CA LEU A 186 -29.97 -50.38 7.96
C LEU A 186 -29.87 -51.64 7.09
N MET A 187 -28.78 -51.84 6.34
CA MET A 187 -28.57 -53.10 5.59
C MET A 187 -28.54 -54.31 6.53
N ARG A 188 -27.80 -54.21 7.65
CA ARG A 188 -27.73 -55.30 8.64
C ARG A 188 -29.10 -55.60 9.26
N LEU A 189 -29.89 -54.57 9.56
CA LEU A 189 -31.24 -54.73 10.09
C LEU A 189 -32.16 -55.40 9.05
N TRP A 190 -32.06 -55.00 7.78
CA TRP A 190 -32.84 -55.56 6.69
C TRP A 190 -32.55 -57.05 6.49
N HIS A 191 -31.28 -57.45 6.44
CA HIS A 191 -30.88 -58.87 6.39
C HIS A 191 -31.35 -59.69 7.60
N ARG A 192 -31.63 -59.05 8.74
CA ARG A 192 -32.12 -59.73 9.94
C ARG A 192 -33.63 -59.96 9.89
N ILE A 193 -34.36 -59.11 9.17
CA ILE A 193 -35.82 -59.16 9.04
C ILE A 193 -36.22 -60.06 7.87
N ASP A 194 -35.45 -60.05 6.78
CA ASP A 194 -35.70 -60.89 5.60
C ASP A 194 -34.49 -61.81 5.31
N PRO A 195 -34.38 -62.95 6.02
CA PRO A 195 -33.36 -63.95 5.76
C PRO A 195 -33.80 -64.80 4.56
N THR A 196 -33.61 -64.30 3.35
CA THR A 196 -33.68 -65.14 2.14
C THR A 196 -32.52 -66.12 2.10
#